data_AF-A0A660YWY3-F1
#
_entry.id   AF-A0A660YWY3-F1
#
_cell.length_a   1.000
_cell.length_b   1.000
_cell.length_c   1.000
_cell.angle_alpha   90.00
_cell.angle_beta   90.00
_cell.angle_gamma   90.00
#
_symmetry.space_group_name_H-M   'P 1'
#
loop_
_entity.id
_entity.type
_entity.pdbx_description
1 polymer ?
#
loop_
_entity_poly.entity_id
_entity_poly.type
_entity_poly.pdbx_seq_one_letter_code
_entity_poly.pdbx_strand_id
1 'polypeptide(L)'
;INSQKEFDNWHFQKCKKLKSEFLKIYKFKITFGQSQKWINMTMKYLFALGEKRIKNIETNYEYFHIPIDNIVQNELAKIGIPKFKMAWSKLDSYEEYLDYQKKVRGLIKNQIPMDFEFKLFNKSKL
;
A
#
# COMPACT_ATOMS: atom_id res chain seq x y z
N ILE A 1 9.98 10.05 -9.59
CA ILE A 1 9.21 8.80 -9.84
C ILE A 1 8.09 9.24 -10.73
N ASN A 2 8.16 8.86 -12.00
CA ASN A 2 7.33 9.43 -13.06
C ASN A 2 6.50 8.34 -13.76
N SER A 3 6.45 7.14 -13.19
CA SER A 3 5.62 6.05 -13.69
C SER A 3 5.31 5.05 -12.57
N GLN A 4 4.22 4.29 -12.77
CA GLN A 4 3.86 3.22 -11.86
C GLN A 4 4.96 2.16 -11.73
N LYS A 5 5.66 1.83 -12.82
CA LYS A 5 6.77 0.86 -12.80
C LYS A 5 7.94 1.33 -11.94
N GLU A 6 8.29 2.61 -12.03
CA GLU A 6 9.32 3.20 -11.16
C GLU A 6 8.90 3.16 -9.70
N PHE A 7 7.64 3.46 -9.41
CA PHE A 7 7.11 3.41 -8.05
C PHE A 7 7.12 1.98 -7.49
N ASP A 8 6.62 1.00 -8.26
CA ASP A 8 6.56 -0.41 -7.87
C ASP A 8 7.97 -0.94 -7.51
N ASN A 9 8.99 -0.56 -8.30
CA ASN A 9 10.39 -0.90 -8.02
C ASN A 9 10.93 -0.17 -6.79
N TRP A 10 10.73 1.15 -6.69
CA TRP A 10 11.16 1.92 -5.52
C TRP A 10 10.57 1.34 -4.24
N HIS A 11 9.27 1.05 -4.23
CA HIS A 11 8.55 0.50 -3.11
C HIS A 11 9.09 -0.88 -2.70
N PHE A 12 9.38 -1.76 -3.67
CA PHE A 12 10.03 -3.05 -3.41
C PHE A 12 11.38 -2.89 -2.70
N GLN A 13 12.24 -2.00 -3.23
CA GLN A 13 13.55 -1.75 -2.65
C GLN A 13 13.44 -1.18 -1.23
N LYS A 14 12.48 -0.28 -0.97
CA LYS A 14 12.24 0.25 0.38
C LYS A 14 11.73 -0.81 1.35
N CYS A 15 10.79 -1.66 0.93
CA CYS A 15 10.32 -2.78 1.74
C CYS A 15 11.47 -3.73 2.09
N LYS A 16 12.29 -4.11 1.10
CA LYS A 16 13.45 -4.99 1.28
C LYS A 16 14.49 -4.38 2.22
N LYS A 17 14.80 -3.09 2.04
CA LYS A 17 15.71 -2.36 2.93
C LYS A 17 15.18 -2.32 4.36
N LEU A 18 13.91 -1.99 4.55
CA LEU A 18 13.30 -1.94 5.88
C LEU A 18 13.38 -3.30 6.60
N LYS A 19 13.05 -4.40 5.91
CA LYS A 19 13.23 -5.76 6.43
C LYS A 19 14.68 -6.01 6.88
N SER A 20 15.65 -5.66 6.03
CA SER A 20 17.07 -5.84 6.30
C SER A 20 17.54 -5.05 7.52
N GLU A 21 17.13 -3.78 7.64
CA GLU A 21 17.52 -2.93 8.78
C GLU A 21 16.91 -3.43 10.09
N PHE A 22 15.65 -3.88 10.07
CA PHE A 22 15.00 -4.47 11.24
C PHE A 22 15.77 -5.69 11.77
N LEU A 23 16.18 -6.58 10.85
CA LEU A 23 16.99 -7.73 11.21
C LEU A 23 18.39 -7.33 11.70
N LYS A 24 19.02 -6.35 11.06
CA LYS A 24 20.39 -5.93 11.41
C LYS A 24 20.45 -5.28 12.79
N ILE A 25 19.59 -4.28 13.02
CA ILE A 25 19.60 -3.39 14.19
C ILE A 25 18.92 -4.06 15.37
N TYR A 26 17.72 -4.62 15.18
CA TYR A 26 16.89 -5.13 16.26
C TYR A 26 16.90 -6.65 16.39
N LYS A 27 17.63 -7.36 15.53
CA LYS A 27 17.61 -8.84 15.42
C LYS A 27 16.20 -9.41 15.26
N PHE A 28 15.30 -8.60 14.68
CA PHE A 28 13.89 -8.93 14.53
C PHE A 28 13.53 -9.10 13.05
N LYS A 29 12.98 -10.26 12.70
CA LYS A 29 12.52 -10.54 11.34
C LYS A 29 11.09 -10.02 11.19
N ILE A 30 10.89 -9.12 10.22
CA ILE A 30 9.55 -8.68 9.79
C ILE A 30 9.23 -9.25 8.42
N THR A 31 7.95 -9.46 8.14
CA THR A 31 7.46 -9.89 6.84
C THR A 31 7.44 -8.73 5.83
N PHE A 32 7.24 -9.03 4.55
CA PHE A 32 6.92 -8.00 3.55
C PHE A 32 5.62 -7.28 3.88
N GLY A 33 4.58 -7.99 4.33
CA GLY A 33 3.32 -7.39 4.76
C GLY A 33 3.49 -6.34 5.84
N GLN A 34 4.38 -6.58 6.81
CA GLN A 34 4.72 -5.60 7.84
C GLN A 34 5.47 -4.40 7.25
N SER A 35 6.47 -4.60 6.40
CA SER A 35 7.22 -3.48 5.81
C SER A 35 6.37 -2.64 4.85
N GLN A 36 5.47 -3.26 4.09
CA GLN A 36 4.48 -2.60 3.24
C GLN A 36 3.52 -1.75 4.06
N LYS A 37 3.02 -2.26 5.21
CA LYS A 37 2.18 -1.47 6.12
C LYS A 37 2.87 -0.19 6.58
N TRP A 38 4.12 -0.29 7.01
CA TRP A 38 4.91 0.88 7.41
C TRP A 38 4.97 1.93 6.29
N ILE A 39 5.27 1.51 5.07
CA ILE A 39 5.42 2.43 3.95
C ILE A 39 4.06 2.98 3.50
N ASN A 40 3.09 2.12 3.18
CA ASN A 40 1.79 2.54 2.63
C ASN A 40 1.01 3.43 3.59
N MET A 41 0.96 3.07 4.88
CA MET A 41 0.25 3.88 5.87
C MET A 41 0.94 5.22 6.09
N THR A 42 2.27 5.25 6.16
CA THR A 42 3.02 6.52 6.27
C THR A 42 2.72 7.43 5.09
N MET A 43 2.76 6.90 3.86
CA MET A 43 2.48 7.69 2.66
C MET A 43 1.05 8.20 2.62
N LYS A 44 0.07 7.36 2.98
CA LYS A 44 -1.34 7.77 3.13
C LYS A 44 -1.49 8.92 4.11
N TYR A 45 -0.88 8.83 5.29
CA TYR A 45 -1.00 9.87 6.30
C TYR A 45 -0.27 11.16 5.92
N LEU A 46 0.93 11.07 5.35
CA LEU A 46 1.64 12.25 4.84
C LEU A 46 0.82 12.96 3.76
N PHE A 47 0.18 12.20 2.86
CA PHE A 47 -0.73 12.76 1.86
C PHE A 47 -1.98 13.38 2.51
N ALA A 48 -2.58 12.73 3.51
CA ALA A 48 -3.74 13.27 4.23
C ALA A 48 -3.44 14.58 4.98
N LEU A 49 -2.18 14.82 5.38
CA LEU A 49 -1.75 16.10 5.95
C LEU A 49 -1.70 17.23 4.89
N GLY A 50 -1.61 16.87 3.61
CA GLY A 50 -1.65 17.77 2.45
C GLY A 50 -0.38 18.56 2.20
N GLU A 51 -0.33 19.17 1.01
CA GLU A 51 0.81 19.95 0.50
C GLU A 51 1.24 21.10 1.44
N LYS A 52 0.29 21.66 2.21
CA LYS A 52 0.57 22.71 3.21
C LYS A 52 1.51 22.26 4.32
N ARG A 53 1.53 20.96 4.65
CA ARG A 53 2.38 20.38 5.69
C ARG A 53 3.56 19.63 5.11
N ILE A 54 3.34 18.91 4.01
CA ILE A 54 4.36 18.08 3.36
C ILE A 54 4.51 18.55 1.91
N LYS A 55 5.52 19.38 1.66
CA LYS A 55 5.80 19.91 0.33
C LYS A 55 6.06 18.78 -0.68
N ASN A 56 5.49 18.92 -1.87
CA ASN A 56 5.53 18.01 -3.02
C ASN A 56 4.92 16.61 -2.76
N ILE A 57 4.04 16.45 -1.78
CA ILE A 57 3.44 15.13 -1.48
C ILE A 57 2.47 14.68 -2.57
N GLU A 58 1.87 15.64 -3.28
CA GLU A 58 0.91 15.41 -4.36
C GLU A 58 1.59 15.16 -5.72
N THR A 59 2.92 15.25 -5.82
CA THR A 59 3.62 15.14 -7.12
C THR A 59 3.54 13.74 -7.74
N ASN A 60 3.45 12.68 -6.94
CA ASN A 60 3.47 11.30 -7.43
C ASN A 60 2.50 10.37 -6.68
N TYR A 61 1.53 10.95 -5.95
CA TYR A 61 0.56 10.19 -5.16
C TYR A 61 -0.32 9.27 -6.02
N GLU A 62 -0.49 9.59 -7.31
CA GLU A 62 -1.18 8.75 -8.27
C GLU A 62 -0.58 7.34 -8.40
N TYR A 63 0.70 7.17 -8.06
CA TYR A 63 1.39 5.88 -8.11
C TYR A 63 1.42 5.16 -6.76
N PHE A 64 0.94 5.78 -5.68
CA PHE A 64 1.04 5.21 -4.34
C PHE A 64 0.29 3.89 -4.27
N HIS A 65 0.94 2.90 -3.65
CA HIS A 65 0.26 1.68 -3.28
C HIS A 65 -0.74 1.97 -2.17
N ILE A 66 -1.92 1.37 -2.31
CA ILE A 66 -2.96 1.53 -1.31
C ILE A 66 -2.68 0.66 -0.09
N PRO A 67 -3.00 1.12 1.13
CA PRO A 67 -3.19 0.22 2.25
C PRO A 67 -4.28 -0.81 1.93
N ILE A 68 -4.00 -2.06 2.27
CA ILE A 68 -4.91 -3.20 2.06
C ILE A 68 -5.21 -3.85 3.40
N ASP A 69 -5.61 -3.03 4.38
CA ASP A 69 -6.06 -3.53 5.68
C ASP A 69 -7.39 -4.30 5.55
N ASN A 70 -7.90 -4.81 6.68
CA ASN A 70 -9.12 -5.60 6.66
C ASN A 70 -10.34 -4.77 6.23
N ILE A 71 -10.37 -3.46 6.49
CA ILE A 71 -11.47 -2.58 6.09
C ILE A 71 -11.51 -2.48 4.57
N VAL A 72 -10.38 -2.10 3.96
CA VAL A 72 -10.25 -1.98 2.51
C VAL A 72 -10.49 -3.35 1.85
N GLN A 73 -9.91 -4.43 2.38
CA GLN A 73 -10.13 -5.79 1.86
C GLN A 73 -11.59 -6.24 1.98
N ASN A 74 -12.34 -5.83 3.01
CA ASN A 74 -13.77 -6.13 3.12
C ASN A 74 -14.56 -5.47 2.00
N GLU A 75 -14.30 -4.20 1.70
CA GLU A 75 -14.99 -3.51 0.61
C GLU A 75 -14.57 -4.02 -0.78
N LEU A 76 -13.28 -4.32 -0.96
CA LEU A 76 -12.75 -4.93 -2.19
C LEU A 76 -13.36 -6.30 -2.47
N ALA A 77 -13.62 -7.10 -1.43
CA ALA A 77 -14.27 -8.40 -1.57
C ALA A 77 -15.71 -8.29 -2.11
N LYS A 78 -16.45 -7.24 -1.72
CA LYS A 78 -17.82 -6.99 -2.23
C LYS A 78 -17.86 -6.70 -3.73
N ILE A 79 -16.74 -6.22 -4.29
CA ILE A 79 -16.61 -5.89 -5.71
C ILE A 79 -15.74 -6.92 -6.47
N GLY A 80 -15.55 -8.11 -5.90
CA GLY A 80 -14.98 -9.26 -6.61
C GLY A 80 -13.46 -9.44 -6.46
N ILE A 81 -12.78 -8.66 -5.61
CA ILE A 81 -11.36 -8.89 -5.30
C ILE A 81 -11.25 -9.71 -4.00
N PRO A 82 -10.90 -11.01 -4.07
CA PRO A 82 -10.87 -11.87 -2.90
C PRO A 82 -9.83 -11.39 -1.90
N LYS A 83 -10.14 -11.55 -0.60
CA LYS A 83 -9.18 -11.27 0.49
C LYS A 83 -7.99 -12.21 0.42
N PHE A 84 -6.88 -11.82 1.04
CA PHE A 84 -5.81 -12.77 1.31
C PHE A 84 -6.30 -13.90 2.23
N LYS A 85 -5.75 -15.10 2.03
CA LYS A 85 -6.04 -16.26 2.90
C LYS A 85 -5.49 -16.07 4.33
N MET A 86 -4.58 -15.12 4.50
CA MET A 86 -3.97 -14.76 5.78
C MET A 86 -4.02 -13.25 5.97
N ALA A 87 -3.82 -12.78 7.21
CA ALA A 87 -3.68 -11.35 7.48
C ALA A 87 -2.56 -10.74 6.62
N TRP A 88 -2.79 -9.57 6.03
CA TRP A 88 -1.80 -8.88 5.20
C TRP A 88 -0.42 -8.76 5.88
N SER A 89 -0.37 -8.45 7.18
CA SER A 89 0.89 -8.39 7.93
C SER A 89 1.65 -9.71 8.04
N LYS A 90 1.05 -10.86 7.74
CA LYS A 90 1.72 -12.16 7.72
C LYS A 90 2.24 -12.54 6.33
N LEU A 91 1.85 -11.79 5.29
CA LEU A 91 2.27 -12.06 3.92
C LEU A 91 3.77 -11.82 3.75
N ASP A 92 4.51 -12.82 3.26
CA ASP A 92 5.95 -12.69 3.01
C ASP A 92 6.39 -12.88 1.55
N SER A 93 5.44 -12.92 0.62
CA SER A 93 5.72 -12.75 -0.82
C SER A 93 5.41 -11.31 -1.23
N TYR A 94 6.39 -10.63 -1.83
CA TYR A 94 6.15 -9.31 -2.40
C TYR A 94 5.37 -9.39 -3.71
N GLU A 95 5.56 -10.47 -4.46
CA GLU A 95 4.89 -10.74 -5.73
C GLU A 95 3.39 -10.94 -5.53
N GLU A 96 2.99 -11.75 -4.54
CA GLU A 96 1.58 -11.94 -4.18
C GLU A 96 0.92 -10.62 -3.79
N TYR A 97 1.63 -9.78 -3.03
CA TYR A 97 1.19 -8.43 -2.70
C TYR A 97 1.03 -7.54 -3.95
N LEU A 98 2.04 -7.53 -4.83
CA LEU A 98 2.04 -6.66 -5.99
C LEU A 98 0.95 -7.06 -6.99
N ASP A 99 0.70 -8.36 -7.14
CA ASP A 99 -0.40 -8.84 -7.98
C ASP A 99 -1.76 -8.46 -7.41
N TYR A 100 -1.91 -8.38 -6.08
CA TYR A 100 -3.09 -7.81 -5.47
C TYR A 100 -3.27 -6.32 -5.83
N GLN A 101 -2.21 -5.51 -5.71
CA GLN A 101 -2.24 -4.09 -6.11
C GLN A 101 -2.63 -3.94 -7.59
N LYS A 102 -2.05 -4.77 -8.48
CA LYS A 102 -2.41 -4.79 -9.90
C LYS A 102 -3.87 -5.16 -10.14
N LYS A 103 -4.42 -6.16 -9.43
CA LYS A 103 -5.84 -6.53 -9.52
C LYS A 103 -6.74 -5.35 -9.17
N VAL A 104 -6.43 -4.63 -8.09
CA VAL A 104 -7.18 -3.42 -7.70
C VAL A 104 -7.09 -2.36 -8.78
N ARG A 105 -5.88 -2.01 -9.23
CA ARG A 105 -5.64 -1.02 -10.31
C ARG A 105 -6.39 -1.39 -11.60
N GLY A 106 -6.43 -2.67 -11.94
CA GLY A 106 -7.13 -3.18 -13.12
C GLY A 106 -8.66 -3.07 -13.02
N LEU A 107 -9.23 -3.09 -11.81
CA LEU A 107 -10.66 -2.92 -11.57
C LEU A 107 -11.08 -1.46 -11.62
N ILE A 108 -10.25 -0.55 -11.09
CA ILE A 108 -10.59 0.88 -10.94
C ILE A 108 -10.16 1.75 -12.11
N LYS A 109 -10.08 1.19 -13.33
CA LYS A 109 -9.55 1.84 -14.54
C LYS A 109 -9.83 3.35 -14.59
N ASN A 110 -8.77 4.15 -14.79
CA ASN A 110 -8.78 5.61 -14.82
C ASN A 110 -9.04 6.33 -13.48
N GLN A 111 -8.96 5.63 -12.34
CA GLN A 111 -8.93 6.26 -11.01
C GLN A 111 -7.54 6.18 -10.39
N ILE A 112 -7.21 7.20 -9.60
CA ILE A 112 -6.04 7.19 -8.74
C ILE A 112 -6.27 6.18 -7.61
N PRO A 113 -5.36 5.21 -7.39
CA PRO A 113 -5.54 4.19 -6.37
C PRO A 113 -5.76 4.75 -4.97
N MET A 114 -5.01 5.80 -4.59
CA MET A 114 -5.12 6.39 -3.26
C MET A 114 -6.49 7.06 -3.03
N ASP A 115 -7.02 7.80 -4.01
CA ASP A 115 -8.37 8.38 -3.91
C ASP A 115 -9.45 7.30 -3.77
N PHE A 116 -9.27 6.20 -4.50
CA PHE A 116 -10.16 5.05 -4.40
C PHE A 116 -10.09 4.40 -3.01
N GLU A 117 -8.88 4.24 -2.45
CA GLU A 117 -8.72 3.72 -1.09
C GLU A 117 -9.38 4.61 -0.04
N PHE A 118 -9.23 5.93 -0.11
CA PHE A 118 -9.90 6.85 0.81
C PHE A 118 -11.43 6.72 0.72
N LYS A 119 -11.98 6.57 -0.49
CA LYS A 119 -13.41 6.32 -0.69
C LYS A 119 -13.87 5.01 -0.02
N LEU A 120 -13.09 3.94 -0.15
CA LEU A 120 -13.42 2.66 0.50
C LEU A 120 -13.33 2.75 2.02
N PHE A 121 -12.25 3.34 2.53
CA PHE A 121 -12.03 3.52 3.96
C PHE A 121 -13.17 4.32 4.61
N ASN A 122 -13.55 5.45 4.00
CA ASN A 122 -14.63 6.31 4.51
C ASN A 122 -16.05 5.75 4.32
N LYS A 123 -16.23 4.76 3.44
CA LYS A 123 -17.52 4.04 3.28
C LYS A 123 -17.77 3.06 4.40
N SER A 124 -16.70 2.51 5.00
CA SER A 124 -16.85 1.62 6.13
C SER A 124 -17.39 2.41 7.32
N LYS A 125 -18.59 2.06 7.78
CA LYS A 125 -19.07 2.53 9.08
C LYS A 125 -18.18 1.84 10.11
N LEU A 126 -17.29 2.59 10.76
CA LEU A 126 -16.53 2.13 11.93
C LEU A 126 -17.48 1.76 13.06
#